data_AF-A0A0D5A1Y5-F1
#
_entry.id   AF-A0A0D5A1Y5-F1
#
_cell.length_a   1.000
_cell.length_b   1.000
_cell.length_c   1.000
_cell.angle_alpha   90.00
_cell.angle_beta   90.00
_cell.angle_gamma   90.00
#
_symmetry.space_group_name_H-M   'P 1'
#
loop_
_entity.id
_entity.type
_entity.pdbx_description
1 polymer ?
#
loop_
_entity_poly.entity_id
_entity_poly.type
_entity_poly.pdbx_seq_one_letter_code
_entity_poly.pdbx_strand_id
1 'polypeptide(L)' 'MSSRLVKQIAEWAKSRHTRPVVVYMKSGRSFEGNLGTIDVPNGTVEIQVKDGISHKHWTVLVGTESIEAVSPRWEKAA' A
#
# COMPACT_ATOMS: atom_id res chain seq x y z
N MET A 1 -15.27 8.23 4.78
CA MET A 1 -13.85 8.02 4.45
C MET A 1 -13.09 9.33 4.63
N SER A 2 -11.86 9.29 5.16
CA SER A 2 -11.01 10.48 5.12
C SER A 2 -10.47 10.64 3.71
N SER A 3 -10.93 11.66 2.99
CA SER A 3 -10.46 12.01 1.64
C SER A 3 -8.94 12.21 1.59
N ARG A 4 -8.32 12.53 2.73
CA ARG A 4 -6.88 12.64 2.91
C ARG A 4 -6.15 11.31 2.67
N LEU A 5 -6.66 10.18 3.17
CA LEU A 5 -6.00 8.88 3.03
C LEU A 5 -5.98 8.43 1.58
N VAL A 6 -7.10 8.58 0.87
CA VAL A 6 -7.21 8.23 -0.55
C VAL A 6 -6.26 9.08 -1.40
N LYS A 7 -6.15 10.39 -1.11
CA LYS A 7 -5.18 11.28 -1.77
C LYS A 7 -3.75 10.85 -1.52
N GLN A 8 -3.41 10.51 -0.28
CA GLN A 8 -2.07 10.05 0.10
C GLN A 8 -1.69 8.75 -0.61
N ILE A 9 -2.59 7.78 -0.68
CA ILE A 9 -2.39 6.53 -1.42
C ILE A 9 -2.21 6.83 -2.92
N ALA A 10 -3.04 7.70 -3.48
CA ALA A 10 -2.96 8.06 -4.91
C ALA A 10 -1.66 8.80 -5.26
N GLU A 11 -1.19 9.69 -4.40
CA GLU A 11 0.10 10.37 -4.57
C GLU A 11 1.26 9.38 -4.50
N TRP A 12 1.23 8.44 -3.57
CA TRP A 12 2.29 7.44 -3.41
C TRP A 12 2.28 6.40 -4.53
N ALA A 13 1.11 5.99 -5.03
CA ALA A 13 1.00 5.14 -6.21
C ALA A 13 1.55 5.81 -7.49
N LYS A 14 1.38 7.14 -7.61
CA LYS A 14 1.92 7.92 -8.75
C LYS A 14 3.41 8.22 -8.62
N SER A 15 3.89 8.36 -7.38
CA SER A 15 5.30 8.53 -7.05
C SER A 15 6.04 7.24 -7.41
N ARG A 16 6.54 7.16 -8.65
CA ARG A 16 7.41 6.07 -9.17
C ARG A 16 8.67 5.78 -8.34
N HIS A 17 8.92 6.52 -7.26
CA HIS A 17 9.93 6.21 -6.26
C HIS A 17 9.43 5.16 -5.26
N THR A 18 9.42 3.91 -5.75
CA THR A 18 9.79 2.59 -5.16
C THR A 18 10.16 2.46 -3.66
N ARG A 19 9.64 3.29 -2.77
CA ARG A 19 9.79 3.04 -1.33
C ARG A 19 8.69 2.04 -0.93
N PRO A 20 9.06 0.87 -0.38
CA PRO A 20 8.06 -0.02 0.16
C PRO A 20 7.28 0.73 1.24
N VAL A 21 5.97 0.51 1.26
CA VAL A 21 5.07 1.00 2.27
C VAL A 21 4.57 -0.16 3.12
N VAL A 22 4.16 0.17 4.33
CA VAL A 22 3.37 -0.70 5.17
C VAL A 22 1.93 -0.19 5.13
N VAL A 23 1.02 -1.03 4.68
CA VAL A 23 -0.43 -0.79 4.64
C VAL A 23 -1.04 -1.51 5.84
N TYR A 24 -1.60 -0.75 6.76
CA TYR A 24 -2.31 -1.25 7.94
C TYR A 24 -3.81 -1.35 7.62
N MET A 25 -4.36 -2.54 7.83
CA MET A 25 -5.76 -2.85 7.59
C MET A 25 -6.56 -2.71 8.89
N LYS A 26 -7.82 -2.31 8.79
CA LYS A 26 -8.75 -2.27 9.93
C LYS A 26 -8.97 -3.64 10.59
N SER A 27 -8.65 -4.73 9.88
CA SER A 27 -8.68 -6.09 10.42
C SER A 27 -7.52 -6.41 11.36
N GLY A 28 -6.57 -5.48 11.55
CA GLY A 28 -5.33 -5.69 12.31
C GLY A 28 -4.22 -6.36 11.51
N ARG A 29 -4.46 -6.73 10.24
CA ARG A 29 -3.41 -7.25 9.34
C ARG A 29 -2.60 -6.10 8.75
N SER A 30 -1.35 -6.38 8.39
CA SER A 30 -0.50 -5.45 7.65
C SER A 30 0.07 -6.11 6.39
N PHE A 31 0.17 -5.33 5.32
CA PHE A 31 0.87 -5.72 4.10
C PHE A 31 2.07 -4.82 3.90
N GLU A 32 3.17 -5.44 3.49
CA GLU A 32 4.40 -4.73 3.19
C GLU A 32 4.75 -4.92 1.72
N GLY A 33 4.90 -3.82 1.00
CA GLY A 33 5.12 -3.89 -0.43
C GLY A 33 5.13 -2.54 -1.13
N ASN A 34 5.11 -2.58 -2.45
CA ASN A 34 4.96 -1.37 -3.25
C ASN A 34 3.49 -1.16 -3.58
N LEU A 35 3.04 0.10 -3.52
CA LEU A 35 1.73 0.45 -4.08
C LEU A 35 1.80 0.33 -5.60
N GLY A 36 0.86 -0.43 -6.16
CA GLY A 36 0.64 -0.53 -7.58
C GLY A 36 -0.41 0.48 -8.03
N THR A 37 -1.27 0.07 -8.97
CA THR A 37 -2.33 0.89 -9.52
C THR A 37 -3.42 1.17 -8.48
N ILE A 38 -3.90 2.41 -8.43
CA ILE A 38 -5.11 2.78 -7.67
C ILE A 38 -6.27 3.00 -8.65
N ASP A 39 -7.39 2.34 -8.39
CA ASP A 39 -8.66 2.57 -9.07
C ASP A 39 -9.54 3.41 -8.15
N VAL A 40 -9.44 4.73 -8.30
CA VAL A 40 -10.18 5.69 -7.47
C VAL A 40 -11.71 5.55 -7.64
N PRO A 41 -12.27 5.41 -8.85
CA PRO A 41 -13.70 5.16 -9.04
C PRO A 41 -14.22 3.95 -8.28
N ASN A 42 -13.47 2.84 -8.29
CA ASN A 42 -13.88 1.60 -7.62
C ASN A 42 -13.37 1.50 -6.17
N GLY A 43 -12.60 2.49 -5.71
CA GLY A 43 -12.08 2.54 -4.35
C GLY A 43 -11.09 1.42 -4.03
N THR A 44 -10.36 0.89 -5.01
CA THR A 44 -9.41 -0.21 -4.79
C THR A 44 -7.97 0.22 -5.05
N VAL A 45 -7.03 -0.46 -4.39
CA VAL A 45 -5.60 -0.29 -4.59
C VAL A 45 -4.91 -1.64 -4.71
N GLU A 46 -3.99 -1.73 -5.67
CA GLU A 46 -3.09 -2.86 -5.82
C GLU A 46 -1.89 -2.71 -4.89
N ILE A 47 -1.53 -3.77 -4.19
CA ILE A 47 -0.31 -3.85 -3.37
C ILE A 47 0.51 -5.03 -3.87
N GLN A 48 1.75 -4.74 -4.31
CA GLN A 48 2.73 -5.75 -4.67
C GLN A 48 3.53 -6.13 -3.44
N VAL A 49 3.12 -7.21 -2.79
CA VAL A 49 3.73 -7.71 -1.56
C VAL A 49 4.94 -8.55 -1.90
N LYS A 50 6.05 -8.28 -1.22
CA LYS A 50 7.26 -9.10 -1.28
C LYS A 50 7.30 -9.95 -0.03
N ASP A 51 7.13 -11.26 -0.19
CA ASP A 51 7.32 -12.18 0.92
C ASP A 51 8.80 -12.20 1.33
N GLY A 52 9.08 -11.81 2.57
CA GLY A 52 10.43 -11.80 3.14
C GLY A 52 11.01 -13.20 3.38
N ILE A 53 10.17 -14.24 3.38
CA ILE A 53 10.58 -15.63 3.65
C ILE A 53 10.85 -16.38 2.35
N SER A 54 9.92 -16.34 1.39
CA SER A 54 10.06 -17.10 0.14
C SER A 54 10.59 -16.31 -1.06
N HIS A 55 10.85 -15.00 -0.90
CA HIS A 55 11.18 -14.07 -1.98
C HIS A 55 10.15 -14.04 -3.13
N LYS A 56 8.95 -14.61 -2.92
CA LYS A 56 7.89 -14.58 -3.91
C LYS A 56 7.20 -13.23 -3.91
N HIS A 57 6.84 -12.79 -5.11
CA HIS A 57 6.04 -11.62 -5.33
C HIS A 57 4.60 -12.05 -5.55
N TRP A 58 3.67 -11.47 -4.79
CA TRP A 58 2.25 -11.64 -5.05
C TRP A 58 1.54 -10.30 -4.92
N THR A 59 0.44 -10.21 -5.67
CA THR A 59 -0.36 -8.99 -5.76
C THR A 59 -1.66 -9.19 -5.00
N VAL A 60 -2.03 -8.22 -4.17
CA VAL A 60 -3.35 -8.17 -3.55
C VAL A 60 -4.07 -6.90 -3.93
N LEU A 61 -5.35 -7.05 -4.23
CA LEU A 61 -6.29 -5.97 -4.44
C LEU A 61 -7.00 -5.69 -3.12
N VAL A 62 -6.91 -4.45 -2.63
CA VAL A 62 -7.48 -4.04 -1.36
C VAL A 62 -8.49 -2.92 -1.59
N GLY A 63 -9.66 -3.04 -0.96
CA GLY A 63 -10.60 -1.92 -0.83
C GLY A 63 -10.03 -0.86 0.10
N THR A 64 -9.94 0.39 -0.39
CA THR A 64 -9.38 1.52 0.35
C THR A 64 -10.13 1.82 1.64
N GLU A 65 -11.41 1.45 1.73
CA GLU A 65 -12.23 1.53 2.94
C GLU A 65 -11.81 0.54 4.03
N SER A 66 -11.10 -0.52 3.67
CA SER A 66 -10.54 -1.51 4.59
C SER A 66 -9.17 -1.10 5.14
N ILE A 67 -8.55 -0.05 4.57
CA ILE A 67 -7.27 0.50 5.00
C ILE A 67 -7.50 1.46 6.18
N GLU A 68 -6.68 1.30 7.19
CA GLU A 68 -6.64 2.17 8.37
C GLU A 68 -5.56 3.23 8.22
N ALA A 69 -4.35 2.83 7.83
CA ALA A 69 -3.22 3.73 7.66
C ALA A 69 -2.24 3.20 6.61
N VAL A 70 -1.46 4.10 6.02
CA VAL A 70 -0.32 3.74 5.18
C VAL A 70 0.89 4.55 5.63
N SER A 71 2.03 3.88 5.79
CA SER A 71 3.29 4.47 6.20
C SER A 71 4.42 4.07 5.24
N PRO A 72 5.38 4.96 4.92
CA PRO A 72 6.61 4.53 4.27
C PRO A 72 7.38 3.59 5.21
N ARG A 73 7.99 2.53 4.66
CA ARG A 73 9.00 1.74 5.36
C ARG A 73 10.29 2.56 5.41
N TRP A 74 10.78 2.87 6.60
CA TRP A 74 11.92 3.78 6.81
C TRP A 74 13.28 3.08 6.85
N GLU A 75 13.38 1.84 6.38
CA GLU A 75 14.66 1.12 6.29
C GLU A 75 15.38 1.39 4.97
N LYS A 76 16.12 2.50 4.91
CA LYS A 76 17.47 2.68 4.31
C LYS A 76 17.80 4.17 4.19
N ALA A 77 18.00 4.80 5.34
CA ALA A 77 18.94 5.91 5.49
C ALA A 77 20.10 5.38 6.35
N ALA A 78 20.90 4.49 5.77
CA ALA A 78 22.14 3.99 6.31
C ALA A 78 23.11 3.76 5.15
#